data_AF-A0A914Z459-F1
#
_entry.id   AF-A0A914Z459-F1
#
_cell.length_a   1.000
_cell.length_b   1.000
_cell.length_c   1.000
_cell.angle_alpha   90.00
_cell.angle_beta   90.00
_cell.angle_gamma   90.00
#
_symmetry.space_group_name_H-M   'P 1'
#
loop_
_entity.id
_entity.type
_entity.pdbx_description
1 polymer ?
#
loop_
_entity_poly.entity_id
_entity_poly.type
_entity_poly.pdbx_seq_one_letter_code
_entity_poly.pdbx_strand_id
1 'polypeptide(L)'
;MHCPLCNAQISHPALTALLKPLESLLQDVSEKAKLRLEYDGLLNSPAITSETSEFYQNPVTFAMERYVYVLCSKCGKAYFGGEASCQEALESSTTFNPEELLCGGCSDIAGAEICGRHGVEYLEYKCRFCCSVAVYFCFASTHFCAGCHADFQRLMPMPKASLSQCPVGPRCSQLEGEECPLKVKHPPTGEEFSLGCGICRNIRTF
;
A
#
# COMPACT_ATOMS: atom_id res chain seq x y z
N MET A 1 -8.18 18.77 5.07
CA MET A 1 -9.46 19.30 5.58
C MET A 1 -9.37 20.82 5.56
N HIS A 2 -9.28 21.39 4.35
CA HIS A 2 -8.89 22.79 4.17
C HIS A 2 -10.08 23.65 3.73
N CYS A 3 -10.11 24.89 4.20
CA CYS A 3 -11.11 25.87 3.82
C CYS A 3 -10.99 26.15 2.31
N PRO A 4 -12.08 26.02 1.53
CA PRO A 4 -12.03 26.25 0.07
C PRO A 4 -11.73 27.71 -0.31
N LEU A 5 -11.80 28.65 0.64
CA LEU A 5 -11.52 30.07 0.40
C LEU A 5 -10.06 30.45 0.68
N CYS A 6 -9.45 29.91 1.73
CA CYS A 6 -8.13 30.34 2.19
C CYS A 6 -7.11 29.20 2.37
N ASN A 7 -7.51 27.97 2.09
CA ASN A 7 -6.72 26.75 2.27
C ASN A 7 -6.22 26.47 3.70
N ALA A 8 -6.65 27.24 4.70
CA ALA A 8 -6.33 26.99 6.10
C ALA A 8 -7.07 25.74 6.61
N GLN A 9 -6.49 25.04 7.58
CA GLN A 9 -7.14 23.90 8.23
C GLN A 9 -8.47 24.34 8.87
N ILE A 10 -9.55 23.63 8.55
CA ILE A 10 -10.87 23.91 9.11
C ILE A 10 -10.85 23.57 10.61
N SER A 11 -11.20 24.53 11.45
CA SER A 11 -11.31 24.34 12.89
C SER A 11 -12.47 25.18 13.44
N HIS A 12 -13.38 24.53 14.17
CA HIS A 12 -14.48 25.19 14.85
C HIS A 12 -14.99 24.30 16.01
N PRO A 13 -15.30 24.85 17.20
CA PRO A 13 -15.77 24.05 18.35
C PRO A 13 -16.99 23.16 18.04
N ALA A 14 -17.92 23.64 17.22
CA ALA A 14 -19.09 22.84 16.81
C ALA A 14 -18.75 21.64 15.92
N LEU A 15 -17.58 21.66 15.25
CA LEU A 15 -17.11 20.58 14.38
C LEU A 15 -16.16 19.63 15.11
N THR A 16 -15.75 19.92 16.34
CA THR A 16 -14.73 19.14 17.07
C THR A 16 -15.08 17.65 17.16
N ALA A 17 -16.35 17.31 17.37
CA ALA A 17 -16.80 15.91 17.43
C ALA A 17 -16.58 15.16 16.10
N LEU A 18 -16.67 15.86 14.96
CA LEU A 18 -16.45 15.32 13.62
C LEU A 18 -14.97 15.36 13.21
N LEU A 19 -14.24 16.40 13.62
CA LEU A 19 -12.83 16.59 13.27
C LEU A 19 -11.90 15.65 14.03
N LYS A 20 -12.16 15.41 15.33
CA LYS A 20 -11.24 14.65 16.19
C LYS A 20 -10.93 13.23 15.67
N PRO A 21 -11.91 12.43 15.18
CA PRO A 21 -11.60 11.13 14.57
C PRO A 21 -10.76 11.24 13.29
N LEU A 22 -11.01 12.27 12.48
CA LEU A 22 -10.28 12.50 11.22
C LEU A 22 -8.84 12.96 11.47
N GLU A 23 -8.63 13.81 12.48
CA GLU A 23 -7.31 14.24 12.94
C GLU A 23 -6.51 13.05 13.49
N SER A 24 -7.13 12.19 14.30
CA SER A 24 -6.50 10.97 14.81
C SER A 24 -6.10 10.02 13.69
N LEU A 25 -6.94 9.86 12.66
CA LEU A 25 -6.62 9.04 11.50
C LEU A 25 -5.48 9.65 10.67
N LEU A 26 -5.51 10.96 10.44
CA LEU A 26 -4.45 11.67 9.72
C LEU A 26 -3.10 11.51 10.44
N GLN A 27 -3.09 11.62 11.77
CA GLN A 27 -1.90 11.41 12.58
C GLN A 27 -1.39 9.96 12.47
N ASP A 28 -2.25 8.96 12.63
CA ASP A 28 -1.88 7.53 12.50
C ASP A 28 -1.26 7.23 11.12
N VAL A 29 -1.89 7.71 10.04
CA VAL A 29 -1.39 7.52 8.68
C VAL A 29 -0.07 8.26 8.47
N SER A 30 0.07 9.49 8.97
CA SER A 30 1.30 10.28 8.86
C SER A 30 2.48 9.62 9.57
N GLU A 31 2.25 9.08 10.77
CA GLU A 31 3.26 8.38 11.56
C GLU A 31 3.70 7.08 10.85
N LYS A 32 2.75 6.28 10.34
CA LYS A 32 3.06 5.07 9.57
C LYS A 32 3.78 5.36 8.25
N ALA A 33 3.34 6.38 7.51
CA ALA A 33 3.95 6.79 6.25
C ALA A 33 5.39 7.24 6.48
N LYS A 34 5.62 8.11 7.47
CA LYS A 34 6.97 8.53 7.86
C LYS A 34 7.82 7.32 8.24
N LEU A 35 7.34 6.45 9.13
CA LEU A 35 8.05 5.24 9.55
C LEU A 35 8.49 4.41 8.34
N ARG A 36 7.57 4.13 7.41
CA ARG A 36 7.87 3.40 6.19
C ARG A 36 8.96 4.09 5.36
N LEU A 37 8.90 5.41 5.23
CA LEU A 37 9.91 6.18 4.51
C LEU A 37 11.31 6.03 5.12
N GLU A 38 11.41 5.98 6.46
CA GLU A 38 12.68 5.74 7.17
C GLU A 38 13.23 4.35 6.83
N TYR A 39 12.37 3.34 6.85
CA TYR A 39 12.76 1.95 6.56
C TYR A 39 13.04 1.68 5.09
N ASP A 40 12.45 2.45 4.18
CA ASP A 40 12.78 2.42 2.76
C ASP A 40 14.11 3.14 2.47
N GLY A 41 14.72 3.80 3.48
CA GLY A 41 15.98 4.52 3.34
C GLY A 41 15.87 5.83 2.58
N LEU A 42 14.66 6.38 2.44
CA LEU A 42 14.39 7.53 1.57
C LEU A 42 14.46 8.89 2.28
N LEU A 43 14.74 8.92 3.59
CA LEU A 43 14.93 10.17 4.34
C LEU A 43 16.03 11.06 3.78
N ASN A 44 17.06 10.47 3.18
CA ASN A 44 18.20 11.20 2.59
C ASN A 44 18.05 11.38 1.07
N SER A 45 16.88 11.12 0.50
CA SER A 45 16.65 11.27 -0.93
C SER A 45 16.75 12.75 -1.36
N PRO A 46 17.04 13.04 -2.65
CA PRO A 46 17.05 14.41 -3.16
C PRO A 46 15.73 15.15 -2.94
N ALA A 47 14.60 14.43 -2.90
CA ALA A 47 13.28 15.00 -2.62
C ALA A 47 13.18 15.65 -1.23
N ILE A 48 13.97 15.22 -0.25
CA ILE A 48 13.95 15.79 1.11
C ILE A 48 15.15 16.69 1.37
N THR A 49 16.29 16.39 0.76
CA THR A 49 17.57 17.06 1.04
C THR A 49 17.86 18.24 0.12
N SER A 50 17.25 18.32 -1.05
CA SER A 50 17.48 19.40 -2.00
C SER A 50 16.62 20.63 -1.70
N GLU A 51 17.24 21.81 -1.60
CA GLU A 51 16.56 23.09 -1.36
C GLU A 51 15.56 23.47 -2.46
N THR A 52 15.71 22.91 -3.67
CA THR A 52 14.79 23.16 -4.80
C THR A 52 13.58 22.23 -4.79
N SER A 53 13.52 21.26 -3.88
CA SER A 53 12.39 20.33 -3.79
C SER A 53 11.23 20.92 -3.01
N GLU A 54 10.01 20.62 -3.45
CA GLU A 54 8.78 21.00 -2.75
C GLU A 54 8.66 20.38 -1.34
N PHE A 55 9.35 19.25 -1.10
CA PHE A 55 9.38 18.57 0.19
C PHE A 55 10.67 18.79 0.98
N TYR A 56 11.43 19.85 0.67
CA TYR A 56 12.66 20.17 1.39
C TYR A 56 12.43 20.22 2.90
N GLN A 57 13.18 19.40 3.64
CA GLN A 57 13.04 19.21 5.10
C GLN A 57 11.62 18.81 5.58
N ASN A 58 10.79 18.27 4.70
CA ASN A 58 9.42 17.86 5.01
C ASN A 58 9.15 16.39 4.60
N PRO A 59 9.74 15.42 5.33
CA PRO A 59 9.63 14.00 5.00
C PRO A 59 8.21 13.43 5.18
N VAL A 60 7.39 14.03 6.05
CA VAL A 60 6.02 13.55 6.29
C VAL A 60 5.15 13.82 5.07
N THR A 61 5.18 15.04 4.53
CA THR A 61 4.42 15.36 3.31
C THR A 61 4.89 14.49 2.14
N PHE A 62 6.21 14.33 1.95
CA PHE A 62 6.73 13.43 0.93
C PHE A 62 6.23 11.99 1.08
N ALA A 63 6.24 11.45 2.30
CA ALA A 63 5.74 10.10 2.57
C ALA A 63 4.23 9.97 2.32
N MET A 64 3.44 10.98 2.70
CA MET A 64 1.99 11.01 2.52
C MET A 64 1.57 11.10 1.05
N GLU A 65 2.38 11.73 0.19
CA GLU A 65 2.14 11.73 -1.26
C GLU A 65 2.67 10.48 -1.96
N ARG A 66 3.78 9.93 -1.47
CA ARG A 66 4.40 8.73 -2.05
C ARG A 66 3.59 7.45 -1.79
N TYR A 67 2.99 7.33 -0.61
CA TYR A 67 2.39 6.08 -0.14
C TYR A 67 0.88 6.16 -0.04
N VAL A 68 0.23 5.06 -0.41
CA VAL A 68 -1.21 4.90 -0.28
C VAL A 68 -1.51 4.14 1.00
N TYR A 69 -2.40 4.69 1.81
CA TYR A 69 -2.99 4.02 2.96
C TYR A 69 -4.49 3.90 2.80
N VAL A 70 -5.03 2.75 3.21
CA VAL A 70 -6.44 2.44 3.08
C VAL A 70 -6.99 1.92 4.41
N LEU A 71 -8.29 2.12 4.66
CA LEU A 71 -8.95 1.63 5.85
C LEU A 71 -9.39 0.18 5.65
N CYS A 72 -9.00 -0.70 6.57
CA CYS A 72 -9.48 -2.07 6.59
C CYS A 72 -10.96 -2.11 7.00
N SER A 73 -11.81 -2.73 6.20
CA SER A 73 -13.25 -2.85 6.45
C SER A 73 -13.60 -3.64 7.71
N LYS A 74 -12.73 -4.58 8.11
CA LYS A 74 -12.94 -5.47 9.25
C LYS A 74 -12.51 -4.88 10.59
N CYS A 75 -11.34 -4.23 10.65
CA CYS A 75 -10.77 -3.73 11.91
C CYS A 75 -10.71 -2.20 12.01
N GLY A 76 -11.02 -1.47 10.92
CA GLY A 76 -11.01 -0.01 10.88
C GLY A 76 -9.63 0.64 10.91
N LYS A 77 -8.54 -0.15 10.94
CA LYS A 77 -7.17 0.39 10.97
C LYS A 77 -6.69 0.75 9.56
N ALA A 78 -5.93 1.83 9.45
CA ALA A 78 -5.20 2.16 8.25
C ALA A 78 -4.04 1.17 8.02
N TYR A 79 -3.94 0.62 6.81
CA TYR A 79 -2.85 -0.27 6.39
C TYR A 79 -2.23 0.21 5.07
N PHE A 80 -1.00 -0.22 4.84
CA PHE A 80 -0.23 0.16 3.66
C PHE A 80 -0.76 -0.52 2.40
N GLY A 81 -1.08 0.28 1.39
CA GLY A 81 -1.58 -0.16 0.08
C GLY A 81 -0.54 -0.16 -1.03
N GLY A 82 0.71 0.23 -0.77
CA GLY A 82 1.75 0.36 -1.80
C GLY A 82 2.07 1.82 -2.14
N GLU A 83 2.91 2.01 -3.15
CA GLU A 83 3.25 3.34 -3.66
C GLU A 83 2.12 3.87 -4.55
N ALA A 84 1.87 5.18 -4.50
CA ALA A 84 0.83 5.85 -5.28
C ALA A 84 0.96 5.59 -6.78
N SER A 85 2.18 5.62 -7.32
CA SER A 85 2.50 5.31 -8.72
C SER A 85 2.04 3.92 -9.17
N CYS A 86 2.01 2.95 -8.25
CA CYS A 86 1.57 1.59 -8.55
C CYS A 86 0.05 1.40 -8.38
N GLN A 87 -0.61 2.35 -7.71
CA GLN A 87 -2.01 2.25 -7.27
C GLN A 87 -2.90 3.37 -7.83
N GLU A 88 -2.51 4.03 -8.92
CA GLU A 88 -3.30 5.08 -9.59
C GLU A 88 -4.75 4.63 -9.93
N ALA A 89 -4.93 3.34 -10.18
CA ALA A 89 -6.24 2.74 -10.40
C ALA A 89 -7.18 2.82 -9.18
N LEU A 90 -6.64 3.00 -7.97
CA LEU A 90 -7.41 3.13 -6.73
C LEU A 90 -8.14 4.48 -6.70
N GLU A 91 -7.45 5.57 -7.04
CA GLU A 91 -8.00 6.94 -7.03
C GLU A 91 -9.03 7.17 -8.14
N SER A 92 -8.88 6.47 -9.26
CA SER A 92 -9.80 6.55 -10.40
C SER A 92 -11.03 5.63 -10.27
N SER A 93 -11.00 4.67 -9.34
CA SER A 93 -12.13 3.77 -9.11
C SER A 93 -13.25 4.46 -8.30
N THR A 94 -14.29 4.91 -9.00
CA THR A 94 -15.48 5.52 -8.37
C THR A 94 -16.43 4.50 -7.73
N THR A 95 -16.23 3.21 -8.00
CA THR A 95 -17.05 2.11 -7.50
C THR A 95 -16.15 0.93 -7.09
N PHE A 96 -15.74 0.88 -5.83
CA PHE A 96 -15.13 -0.31 -5.23
C PHE A 96 -16.01 -0.82 -4.09
N ASN A 97 -15.95 -2.11 -3.81
CA ASN A 97 -16.63 -2.70 -2.66
C ASN A 97 -15.75 -2.50 -1.41
N PRO A 98 -16.18 -1.71 -0.40
CA PRO A 98 -15.39 -1.47 0.79
C PRO A 98 -15.04 -2.76 1.54
N GLU A 99 -15.89 -3.79 1.47
CA GLU A 99 -15.65 -5.07 2.16
C GLU A 99 -14.40 -5.80 1.65
N GLU A 100 -13.94 -5.51 0.43
CA GLU A 100 -12.76 -6.10 -0.19
C GLU A 100 -11.44 -5.43 0.26
N LEU A 101 -11.52 -4.29 0.95
CA LEU A 101 -10.34 -3.61 1.51
C LEU A 101 -9.99 -4.22 2.87
N LEU A 102 -9.11 -5.20 2.86
CA LEU A 102 -8.68 -5.92 4.04
C LEU A 102 -7.17 -5.86 4.19
N CYS A 103 -6.72 -5.47 5.39
CA CYS A 103 -5.30 -5.56 5.73
C CYS A 103 -4.84 -7.01 5.82
N GLY A 104 -3.53 -7.26 5.71
CA GLY A 104 -2.98 -8.61 5.76
C GLY A 104 -3.30 -9.37 7.06
N GLY A 105 -3.47 -8.67 8.19
CA GLY A 105 -3.90 -9.29 9.44
C GLY A 105 -5.39 -9.66 9.51
N CYS A 106 -6.22 -9.17 8.60
CA CYS A 106 -7.67 -9.42 8.54
C CYS A 106 -8.09 -10.31 7.37
N SER A 107 -7.20 -10.51 6.40
CA SER A 107 -7.38 -11.44 5.27
C SER A 107 -6.93 -12.86 5.65
N ASP A 108 -6.15 -13.54 4.81
CA ASP A 108 -5.73 -14.93 5.00
C ASP A 108 -4.37 -15.04 5.69
N ILE A 109 -4.36 -15.12 7.02
CA ILE A 109 -3.13 -15.31 7.81
C ILE A 109 -2.60 -16.76 7.78
N ALA A 110 -3.28 -17.70 7.13
CA ALA A 110 -2.85 -19.09 7.11
C ALA A 110 -1.54 -19.24 6.32
N GLY A 111 -0.48 -19.67 7.00
CA GLY A 111 0.84 -19.85 6.39
C GLY A 111 1.70 -18.57 6.30
N ALA A 112 1.21 -17.43 6.80
CA ALA A 112 2.01 -16.21 6.87
C ALA A 112 2.98 -16.22 8.05
N GLU A 113 4.22 -15.75 7.82
CA GLU A 113 5.18 -15.54 8.90
C GLU A 113 4.82 -14.30 9.73
N ILE A 114 4.34 -14.54 10.95
CA ILE A 114 4.01 -13.47 11.91
C ILE A 114 5.30 -12.88 12.47
N CYS A 115 5.42 -11.56 12.44
CA CYS A 115 6.59 -10.87 12.96
C CYS A 115 6.61 -10.93 14.50
N GLY A 116 7.71 -11.39 15.09
CA GLY A 116 7.87 -11.40 16.54
C GLY A 116 7.84 -10.02 17.20
N ARG A 117 8.10 -8.93 16.45
CA ARG A 117 8.08 -7.55 16.95
C ARG A 117 6.76 -6.82 16.68
N HIS A 118 6.19 -6.99 15.50
CA HIS A 118 5.04 -6.22 15.04
C HIS A 118 3.78 -7.06 14.78
N GLY A 119 3.81 -8.35 15.14
CA GLY A 119 2.70 -9.26 14.90
C GLY A 119 2.26 -9.26 13.43
N VAL A 120 0.97 -8.97 13.23
CA VAL A 120 0.32 -8.87 11.91
C VAL A 120 0.05 -7.41 11.49
N GLU A 121 0.53 -6.42 12.23
CA GLU A 121 0.19 -5.01 12.01
C GLU A 121 0.68 -4.50 10.64
N TYR A 122 1.90 -4.88 10.27
CA TYR A 122 2.50 -4.55 8.97
C TYR A 122 2.58 -5.77 8.05
N LEU A 123 1.69 -6.75 8.24
CA LEU A 123 1.64 -7.92 7.36
C LEU A 123 1.10 -7.49 5.99
N GLU A 124 1.92 -7.71 4.96
CA GLU A 124 1.61 -7.38 3.57
C GLU A 124 1.51 -8.65 2.73
N TYR A 125 0.72 -8.59 1.66
CA TYR A 125 0.63 -9.65 0.65
C TYR A 125 1.05 -9.11 -0.70
N LYS A 126 1.65 -9.98 -1.49
CA LYS A 126 1.89 -9.72 -2.91
C LYS A 126 0.58 -9.89 -3.67
N CYS A 127 0.34 -9.03 -4.65
CA CYS A 127 -0.70 -9.24 -5.64
C CYS A 127 -0.48 -10.57 -6.38
N ARG A 128 -1.49 -11.42 -6.45
CA ARG A 128 -1.39 -12.72 -7.13
C ARG A 128 -0.89 -12.61 -8.57
N PHE A 129 -1.25 -11.53 -9.26
CA PHE A 129 -1.03 -11.34 -10.69
C PHE A 129 0.12 -10.39 -11.06
N CYS A 130 0.81 -9.77 -10.09
CA CYS A 130 1.97 -8.93 -10.36
C CYS A 130 2.92 -8.79 -9.16
N CYS A 131 4.06 -8.16 -9.37
CA CYS A 131 5.06 -7.84 -8.35
C CYS A 131 4.75 -6.48 -7.68
N SER A 132 3.54 -6.35 -7.12
CA SER A 132 3.13 -5.17 -6.35
C SER A 132 2.49 -5.60 -5.02
N VAL A 133 2.48 -4.70 -4.04
CA VAL A 133 1.76 -4.91 -2.78
C VAL A 133 0.25 -4.91 -3.07
N ALA A 134 -0.46 -5.83 -2.44
CA ALA A 134 -1.90 -5.94 -2.57
C ALA A 134 -2.62 -4.91 -1.70
N VAL A 135 -3.75 -4.41 -2.21
CA VAL A 135 -4.67 -3.51 -1.53
C VAL A 135 -5.98 -4.25 -1.24
N TYR A 136 -6.46 -5.04 -2.19
CA TYR A 136 -7.73 -5.73 -2.12
C TYR A 136 -7.54 -7.22 -1.77
N PHE A 137 -8.53 -7.78 -1.08
CA PHE A 137 -8.70 -9.21 -0.88
C PHE A 137 -10.12 -9.61 -1.30
N CYS A 138 -10.22 -10.28 -2.46
CA CYS A 138 -11.49 -10.66 -3.06
C CYS A 138 -11.68 -12.18 -3.01
N PHE A 139 -12.94 -12.60 -3.10
CA PHE A 139 -13.34 -14.01 -3.20
C PHE A 139 -12.86 -14.89 -2.04
N ALA A 140 -12.55 -14.28 -0.89
CA ALA A 140 -12.00 -14.93 0.30
C ALA A 140 -10.68 -15.71 0.06
N SER A 141 -9.98 -15.47 -1.04
CA SER A 141 -8.79 -16.25 -1.40
C SER A 141 -7.74 -15.52 -2.22
N THR A 142 -7.97 -14.28 -2.66
CA THR A 142 -7.09 -13.67 -3.66
C THR A 142 -6.78 -12.21 -3.39
N HIS A 143 -5.48 -11.92 -3.28
CA HIS A 143 -4.94 -10.58 -3.09
C HIS A 143 -4.67 -9.87 -4.43
N PHE A 144 -5.12 -8.63 -4.56
CA PHE A 144 -4.93 -7.79 -5.76
C PHE A 144 -4.34 -6.42 -5.43
N CYS A 145 -3.42 -5.91 -6.26
CA CYS A 145 -3.19 -4.47 -6.34
C CYS A 145 -4.35 -3.80 -7.10
N ALA A 146 -4.47 -2.47 -7.04
CA ALA A 146 -5.55 -1.74 -7.69
C ALA A 146 -5.55 -1.94 -9.21
N GLY A 147 -4.38 -1.95 -9.85
CA GLY A 147 -4.28 -2.14 -11.31
C GLY A 147 -4.74 -3.52 -11.78
N CYS A 148 -4.46 -4.58 -11.02
CA CYS A 148 -4.94 -5.94 -11.30
C CYS A 148 -6.40 -6.14 -10.88
N HIS A 149 -6.83 -5.49 -9.79
CA HIS A 149 -8.23 -5.50 -9.36
C HIS A 149 -9.12 -4.89 -10.45
N ALA A 150 -8.76 -3.75 -11.04
CA ALA A 150 -9.53 -3.15 -12.13
C ALA A 150 -9.68 -4.04 -13.39
N ASP A 151 -8.84 -5.07 -13.55
CA ASP A 151 -8.82 -5.98 -14.70
C ASP A 151 -9.04 -7.45 -14.27
N PHE A 152 -9.65 -7.67 -13.08
CA PHE A 152 -9.77 -8.99 -12.48
C PHE A 152 -10.56 -9.97 -13.36
N GLN A 153 -11.56 -9.47 -14.11
CA GLN A 153 -12.41 -10.29 -14.99
C GLN A 153 -11.61 -10.97 -16.10
N ARG A 154 -10.54 -10.31 -16.59
CA ARG A 154 -9.62 -10.90 -17.57
C ARG A 154 -8.59 -11.79 -16.90
N LEU A 155 -8.03 -11.35 -15.76
CA LEU A 155 -6.90 -12.02 -15.11
C LEU A 155 -7.28 -13.33 -14.42
N MET A 156 -8.42 -13.38 -13.73
CA MET A 156 -8.88 -14.55 -12.98
C MET A 156 -9.02 -15.83 -13.83
N PRO A 157 -9.61 -15.80 -15.04
CA PRO A 157 -9.72 -16.99 -15.88
C PRO A 157 -8.43 -17.40 -16.59
N MET A 158 -7.35 -16.59 -16.52
CA MET A 158 -6.10 -16.93 -17.22
C MET A 158 -5.45 -18.19 -16.62
N PRO A 159 -5.06 -19.18 -17.43
CA PRO A 159 -4.28 -20.31 -16.96
C PRO A 159 -2.93 -19.84 -16.37
N LYS A 160 -2.51 -20.42 -15.24
CA LYS A 160 -1.24 -20.05 -14.58
C LYS A 160 -0.03 -20.08 -15.54
N ALA A 161 0.01 -21.07 -16.43
CA ALA A 161 1.09 -21.22 -17.42
C ALA A 161 1.18 -20.07 -18.45
N SER A 162 0.11 -19.27 -18.60
CA SER A 162 0.05 -18.13 -19.51
C SER A 162 0.39 -16.80 -18.83
N LEU A 163 0.60 -16.79 -17.51
CA LEU A 163 0.95 -15.58 -16.77
C LEU A 163 2.43 -15.25 -16.96
N SER A 164 2.71 -13.96 -17.11
CA SER A 164 4.06 -13.39 -17.13
C SER A 164 4.83 -13.78 -15.88
N GLN A 165 6.15 -13.93 -16.01
CA GLN A 165 7.04 -14.28 -14.92
C GLN A 165 7.80 -13.04 -14.43
N CYS A 166 8.22 -13.08 -13.16
CA CYS A 166 8.90 -11.97 -12.51
C CYS A 166 10.06 -11.44 -13.38
N PRO A 167 10.20 -10.11 -13.57
CA PRO A 167 9.39 -9.03 -12.97
C PRO A 167 8.09 -8.72 -13.72
N VAL A 168 6.97 -8.63 -12.99
CA VAL A 168 5.63 -8.40 -13.55
C VAL A 168 4.99 -7.15 -12.96
N GLY A 169 4.51 -6.25 -13.81
CA GLY A 169 3.76 -5.06 -13.44
C GLY A 169 2.26 -5.32 -13.36
N PRO A 170 1.47 -4.32 -12.92
CA PRO A 170 0.01 -4.44 -12.87
C PRO A 170 -0.60 -4.91 -14.20
N ARG A 171 -1.77 -5.56 -14.14
CA ARG A 171 -2.46 -6.18 -15.29
C ARG A 171 -1.66 -7.31 -15.97
N CYS A 172 -0.77 -7.96 -15.22
CA CYS A 172 0.11 -9.02 -15.72
C CYS A 172 0.99 -8.53 -16.89
N SER A 173 1.49 -7.29 -16.80
CA SER A 173 2.40 -6.72 -17.79
C SER A 173 3.83 -7.18 -17.52
N GLN A 174 4.57 -7.62 -18.54
CA GLN A 174 5.99 -7.95 -18.37
C GLN A 174 6.79 -6.66 -18.20
N LEU A 175 7.60 -6.57 -17.14
CA LEU A 175 8.52 -5.45 -16.95
C LEU A 175 9.87 -5.76 -17.60
N GLU A 176 10.60 -4.71 -17.93
CA GLU A 176 11.98 -4.79 -18.40
C GLU A 176 12.93 -5.07 -17.23
N GLY A 177 14.00 -5.82 -17.49
CA GLY A 177 15.01 -6.18 -16.50
C GLY A 177 14.72 -7.50 -15.77
N GLU A 178 15.61 -7.83 -14.82
CA GLU A 178 15.55 -9.10 -14.06
C GLU A 178 15.23 -8.89 -12.58
N GLU A 179 15.28 -7.64 -12.09
CA GLU A 179 15.08 -7.34 -10.67
C GLU A 179 13.58 -7.22 -10.34
N CYS A 180 13.14 -7.95 -9.32
CA CYS A 180 11.77 -7.86 -8.83
C CYS A 180 11.53 -6.48 -8.16
N PRO A 181 10.45 -5.76 -8.51
CA PRO A 181 10.09 -4.50 -7.84
C PRO A 181 9.90 -4.62 -6.32
N LEU A 182 9.52 -5.81 -5.83
CA LEU A 182 9.35 -6.08 -4.40
C LEU A 182 10.65 -6.48 -3.70
N LYS A 183 11.76 -6.61 -4.44
CA LYS A 183 13.10 -6.97 -3.95
C LYS A 183 13.11 -8.22 -3.05
N VAL A 184 12.25 -9.18 -3.35
CA VAL A 184 12.08 -10.42 -2.58
C VAL A 184 11.91 -11.60 -3.54
N LYS A 185 12.43 -12.76 -3.15
CA LYS A 185 12.13 -14.02 -3.84
C LYS A 185 10.71 -14.44 -3.48
N HIS A 186 9.89 -14.70 -4.48
CA HIS A 186 8.51 -15.10 -4.32
C HIS A 186 8.14 -16.22 -5.31
N PRO A 187 7.07 -16.98 -5.06
CA PRO A 187 6.54 -17.97 -5.99
C PRO A 187 6.17 -17.36 -7.36
N PRO A 188 6.00 -18.19 -8.41
CA PRO A 188 5.55 -17.74 -9.72
C PRO A 188 4.26 -16.90 -9.67
N THR A 189 4.08 -16.03 -10.65
CA THR A 189 2.84 -15.26 -10.82
C THR A 189 1.63 -16.21 -10.92
N GLY A 190 0.54 -15.87 -10.25
CA GLY A 190 -0.66 -16.72 -10.12
C GLY A 190 -0.79 -17.43 -8.77
N GLU A 191 0.14 -17.21 -7.85
CA GLU A 191 0.15 -17.78 -6.50
C GLU A 191 0.10 -16.71 -5.42
N GLU A 192 -0.64 -17.00 -4.36
CA GLU A 192 -0.70 -16.15 -3.16
C GLU A 192 0.64 -16.18 -2.44
N PHE A 193 1.06 -15.03 -1.91
CA PHE A 193 2.32 -14.94 -1.20
C PHE A 193 2.28 -13.85 -0.14
N SER A 194 2.47 -14.25 1.13
CA SER A 194 2.68 -13.33 2.22
C SER A 194 4.09 -12.74 2.13
N LEU A 195 4.18 -11.42 2.10
CA LEU A 195 5.45 -10.71 2.09
C LEU A 195 6.06 -10.56 3.50
N GLY A 196 5.30 -10.93 4.53
CA GLY A 196 5.67 -10.74 5.93
C GLY A 196 5.53 -9.28 6.36
N CYS A 197 6.32 -8.89 7.37
CA CYS A 197 6.29 -7.53 7.91
C CYS A 197 7.00 -6.54 6.97
N GLY A 198 6.22 -5.63 6.37
CA GLY A 198 6.72 -4.62 5.43
C GLY A 198 7.81 -3.72 6.00
N ILE A 199 7.75 -3.43 7.31
CA ILE A 199 8.77 -2.65 8.02
C ILE A 199 10.07 -3.44 8.18
N CYS A 200 10.00 -4.70 8.64
CA CYS A 200 11.19 -5.50 8.90
C CYS A 200 11.88 -6.01 7.62
N ARG A 201 11.12 -6.20 6.53
CA ARG A 201 11.66 -6.64 5.24
C ARG A 201 12.71 -5.68 4.73
N ASN A 202 12.47 -4.37 4.88
CA ASN A 202 13.33 -3.34 4.32
C ASN A 202 14.58 -3.07 5.20
N ILE A 203 14.57 -3.52 6.46
CA ILE A 203 15.78 -3.56 7.32
C ILE A 203 16.75 -4.63 6.83
N ARG A 204 16.26 -5.79 6.38
CA ARG A 204 17.10 -6.93 5.98
C ARG A 204 17.83 -6.71 4.66
N THR A 205 17.51 -5.63 3.95
CA THR A 205 18.17 -5.20 2.71
C THR A 205 19.28 -4.18 2.93
N PHE A 206 19.56 -3.77 4.18
CA PHE A 206 20.72 -2.96 4.58
C PHE A 206 21.77 -3.80 5.31
#